data_AF-A0A328YS20-F1
#
_entry.id   AF-A0A328YS20-F1
#
_cell.length_a   1.000
_cell.length_b   1.000
_cell.length_c   1.000
_cell.angle_alpha   90.00
_cell.angle_beta   90.00
_cell.angle_gamma   90.00
#
_symmetry.space_group_name_H-M   'P 1'
#
loop_
_entity.id
_entity.type
_entity.pdbx_description
1 polymer ?
#
loop_
_entity_poly.entity_id
_entity_poly.type
_entity_poly.pdbx_seq_one_letter_code
_entity_poly.pdbx_strand_id
1 'polypeptide(L)'
;MSSYKSFCPKKISNKNEIIPVLGIVMMLISLPIKNIFVSIATISFLVSSIFINRSRELNFQKAFFVPVVFFAIMTISLLWTKDFNASLAGLQKGLSFLVIPLVFFIVPKFSKESINKIFRGYGFAMVGYAIFYVAAACIYYNKTNDIDVFFNNSLVPLDPGAIYMSVFASFGLFYFVQLDIKKNYEKIALSIVALFIFLLSSKSIITIDFIIIICYYIYFSKIPYGTKVSTLLTVSLFLFFSIFYVRDVRNRFFNEYETAFVDNIFHFKSNNFVNKTHNVTIKEAWNKNKFSKNDFFPGTALRIYQSRVYIEISNETKSFLTGLGLDASQKFIKNKALRHNLNEEYGGYNFHNQYIQTLAEIGLFGFVILIVMLFLNLKNGIKKKDFLHIAFAISMIVLFLSESFFCRQRGIVFFTLFYCLFNRFTYSEQKSITLS
;
A
#
# COMPACT_ATOMS: atom_id res chain seq x y z
N MET A 1 -36.75 -49.96 -9.64
CA MET A 1 -36.06 -49.29 -10.77
C MET A 1 -36.17 -47.78 -10.57
N SER A 2 -35.21 -47.19 -9.85
CA SER A 2 -34.94 -45.74 -9.78
C SER A 2 -33.76 -45.54 -8.81
N SER A 3 -32.55 -45.68 -9.35
CA SER A 3 -31.31 -45.41 -8.62
C SER A 3 -31.14 -43.91 -8.50
N TYR A 4 -31.32 -43.36 -7.31
CA TYR A 4 -30.80 -42.05 -6.94
C TYR A 4 -29.28 -42.11 -7.00
N LYS A 5 -28.70 -41.70 -8.13
CA LYS A 5 -27.27 -41.40 -8.22
C LYS A 5 -27.00 -40.22 -7.31
N SER A 6 -26.35 -40.49 -6.18
CA SER A 6 -25.71 -39.48 -5.35
C SER A 6 -24.75 -38.67 -6.23
N PHE A 7 -25.07 -37.39 -6.39
CA PHE A 7 -24.19 -36.44 -7.05
C PHE A 7 -23.03 -36.14 -6.09
N CYS A 8 -22.05 -37.03 -6.02
CA CYS A 8 -20.78 -36.72 -5.38
C CYS A 8 -20.20 -35.50 -6.11
N PRO A 9 -19.93 -34.37 -5.43
CA PRO A 9 -19.19 -33.29 -6.05
C PRO A 9 -17.83 -33.86 -6.44
N LYS A 10 -17.53 -33.87 -7.74
CA LYS A 10 -16.20 -34.20 -8.26
C LYS A 10 -15.20 -33.42 -7.41
N LYS A 11 -14.31 -34.11 -6.69
CA LYS A 11 -13.08 -33.54 -6.13
C LYS A 11 -12.37 -32.84 -7.27
N ILE A 12 -12.52 -31.51 -7.37
CA ILE A 12 -11.77 -30.67 -8.29
C ILE A 12 -10.30 -30.93 -7.95
N SER A 13 -9.57 -31.52 -8.89
CA SER A 13 -8.22 -32.00 -8.59
C SER A 13 -7.33 -30.81 -8.22
N ASN A 14 -6.71 -30.88 -7.03
CA ASN A 14 -5.81 -29.86 -6.47
C ASN A 14 -4.62 -29.49 -7.42
N LYS A 15 -4.35 -30.28 -8.46
CA LYS A 15 -3.25 -30.05 -9.41
C LYS A 15 -3.43 -28.80 -10.27
N ASN A 16 -4.66 -28.40 -10.58
CA ASN A 16 -4.91 -27.23 -11.45
C ASN A 16 -4.70 -25.88 -10.72
N GLU A 17 -4.62 -25.89 -9.38
CA GLU A 17 -4.40 -24.68 -8.58
C GLU A 17 -2.92 -24.35 -8.38
N ILE A 18 -2.00 -25.30 -8.61
CA ILE A 18 -0.56 -25.15 -8.30
C ILE A 18 0.06 -24.04 -9.13
N ILE A 19 -0.13 -24.05 -10.45
CA ILE A 19 0.53 -23.07 -11.33
C ILE A 19 0.01 -21.65 -11.06
N PRO A 20 -1.30 -21.40 -10.89
CA PRO A 20 -1.75 -20.06 -10.54
C PRO A 20 -1.28 -19.60 -9.16
N VAL A 21 -1.21 -20.50 -8.16
CA VAL A 21 -0.63 -20.19 -6.85
C VAL A 21 0.83 -19.77 -6.99
N LEU A 22 1.63 -20.52 -7.75
CA LEU A 22 3.04 -20.17 -8.02
C LEU A 22 3.16 -18.84 -8.76
N GLY A 23 2.31 -18.57 -9.77
CA GLY A 23 2.30 -17.31 -10.49
C GLY A 23 2.04 -16.11 -9.58
N ILE A 24 1.03 -16.21 -8.71
CA ILE A 24 0.72 -15.17 -7.72
C ILE A 24 1.88 -14.97 -6.74
N VAL A 25 2.45 -16.05 -6.20
CA VAL A 25 3.60 -15.97 -5.28
C VAL A 25 4.80 -15.34 -5.97
N MET A 26 5.10 -15.70 -7.22
CA MET A 26 6.20 -15.10 -8.00
C MET A 26 6.00 -13.59 -8.20
N MET A 27 4.79 -13.15 -8.54
CA MET A 27 4.46 -11.72 -8.63
C MET A 27 4.70 -11.01 -7.29
N LEU A 28 4.22 -11.58 -6.20
CA LEU A 28 4.39 -11.01 -4.85
C LEU A 28 5.86 -10.95 -4.41
N ILE A 29 6.64 -11.99 -4.68
CA ILE A 29 8.08 -12.02 -4.39
C ILE A 29 8.83 -10.98 -5.20
N SER A 30 8.40 -10.69 -6.42
CA SER A 30 9.06 -9.71 -7.30
C SER A 30 8.82 -8.24 -6.92
N LEU A 31 7.84 -7.93 -6.06
CA LEU A 31 7.47 -6.54 -5.72
C LEU A 31 8.61 -5.70 -5.11
N PRO A 32 9.48 -6.24 -4.24
CA PRO A 32 10.54 -5.45 -3.61
C PRO A 32 11.78 -5.26 -4.50
N ILE A 33 11.87 -5.93 -5.64
CA ILE A 33 13.01 -5.85 -6.57
C ILE A 33 12.71 -4.91 -7.75
N LYS A 34 13.56 -4.93 -8.78
CA LYS A 34 13.41 -4.07 -9.97
C LYS A 34 12.12 -4.39 -10.73
N ASN A 35 11.48 -3.35 -11.26
CA ASN A 35 10.20 -3.43 -11.99
C ASN A 35 10.20 -4.43 -13.17
N ILE A 36 11.35 -4.67 -13.81
CA ILE A 36 11.48 -5.67 -14.87
C ILE A 36 11.04 -7.07 -14.41
N PHE A 37 11.38 -7.46 -13.18
CA PHE A 37 10.99 -8.76 -12.63
C PHE A 37 9.50 -8.83 -12.31
N VAL A 38 8.90 -7.71 -11.89
CA VAL A 38 7.45 -7.60 -11.70
C VAL A 38 6.71 -7.77 -13.02
N SER A 39 7.20 -7.13 -14.09
CA SER A 39 6.66 -7.30 -15.43
C SER A 39 6.79 -8.74 -15.94
N ILE A 40 7.97 -9.35 -15.79
CA ILE A 40 8.20 -10.75 -16.19
C ILE A 40 7.27 -11.70 -15.43
N ALA A 41 7.13 -11.53 -14.11
CA ALA A 41 6.23 -12.35 -13.30
C ALA A 41 4.76 -12.18 -13.71
N THR A 42 4.33 -10.94 -13.99
CA THR A 42 2.96 -10.65 -14.44
C THR A 42 2.67 -11.28 -15.81
N ILE A 43 3.60 -11.15 -16.77
CA ILE A 43 3.47 -11.73 -18.12
C ILE A 43 3.49 -13.26 -18.04
N SER A 44 4.41 -13.84 -17.26
CA SER A 44 4.48 -15.28 -17.04
C SER A 44 3.20 -15.83 -16.43
N PHE A 45 2.59 -15.10 -15.48
CA PHE A 45 1.32 -15.48 -14.88
C PHE A 45 0.16 -15.41 -15.90
N LEU A 46 0.13 -14.39 -16.76
CA LEU A 46 -0.85 -14.29 -17.85
C LEU A 46 -0.73 -15.48 -18.82
N VAL A 47 0.48 -15.73 -19.32
CA VAL A 47 0.75 -16.79 -20.31
C VAL A 47 0.39 -18.16 -19.72
N SER A 48 0.85 -18.47 -18.50
CA SER A 48 0.54 -19.74 -17.84
C SER A 48 -0.96 -19.91 -17.60
N SER A 49 -1.69 -18.85 -17.24
CA SER A 49 -3.14 -18.91 -16.99
C SER A 49 -3.95 -19.28 -18.24
N ILE A 50 -3.53 -18.82 -19.42
CA ILE A 50 -4.15 -19.18 -20.71
C ILE A 50 -3.99 -20.68 -20.99
N PHE A 51 -2.82 -21.27 -20.70
CA PHE A 51 -2.56 -22.69 -20.95
C PHE A 51 -3.28 -23.64 -19.97
N ILE A 52 -3.59 -23.17 -18.75
CA ILE A 52 -4.22 -23.97 -17.70
C ILE A 52 -5.73 -24.13 -17.91
N ASN A 53 -6.41 -23.06 -18.35
CA ASN A 53 -7.88 -23.10 -18.50
C ASN A 53 -8.32 -23.78 -19.81
N ARG A 54 -7.99 -25.06 -19.97
CA ARG A 54 -8.44 -25.89 -21.11
C ARG A 54 -9.95 -26.13 -21.12
N SER A 55 -10.63 -26.01 -19.98
CA SER A 55 -12.10 -26.18 -19.85
C SER A 55 -12.89 -24.93 -20.24
N ARG A 56 -12.24 -23.77 -20.43
CA ARG A 56 -12.85 -22.48 -20.80
C ARG A 56 -13.93 -21.95 -19.84
N GLU A 57 -14.00 -22.46 -18.61
CA GLU A 57 -14.92 -21.93 -17.61
C GLU A 57 -14.35 -20.61 -17.06
N LEU A 58 -15.10 -19.51 -17.24
CA LEU A 58 -14.69 -18.18 -16.79
C LEU A 58 -15.33 -17.86 -15.43
N ASN A 59 -14.52 -17.38 -14.49
CA ASN A 59 -14.97 -16.96 -13.15
C ASN A 59 -15.39 -15.49 -13.16
N PHE A 60 -16.60 -15.22 -13.62
CA PHE A 60 -17.13 -13.86 -13.69
C PHE A 60 -17.50 -13.32 -12.31
N GLN A 61 -16.73 -12.34 -11.83
CA GLN A 61 -17.03 -11.62 -10.60
C GLN A 61 -17.09 -10.13 -10.83
N LYS A 62 -18.18 -9.51 -10.37
CA LYS A 62 -18.43 -8.07 -10.54
C LYS A 62 -17.27 -7.20 -10.04
N ALA A 63 -16.60 -7.63 -8.96
CA ALA A 63 -15.47 -6.90 -8.40
C ALA A 63 -14.29 -6.78 -9.36
N PHE A 64 -14.02 -7.79 -10.20
CA PHE A 64 -12.90 -7.81 -11.14
C PHE A 64 -13.07 -6.81 -12.29
N PHE A 65 -14.31 -6.45 -12.63
CA PHE A 65 -14.57 -5.44 -13.64
C PHE A 65 -14.20 -4.02 -13.18
N VAL A 66 -14.15 -3.75 -11.89
CA VAL A 66 -13.93 -2.38 -11.39
C VAL A 66 -12.54 -1.84 -11.73
N PRO A 67 -11.43 -2.59 -11.51
CA PRO A 67 -10.11 -2.16 -12.00
C PRO A 67 -10.01 -2.07 -13.53
N VAL A 68 -10.74 -2.93 -14.27
CA VAL A 68 -10.80 -2.86 -15.74
C VAL A 68 -11.47 -1.57 -16.20
N VAL A 69 -12.58 -1.18 -15.56
CA VAL A 69 -13.26 0.11 -15.81
C VAL A 69 -12.34 1.27 -15.45
N PHE A 70 -11.59 1.17 -14.34
CA PHE A 70 -10.61 2.20 -13.97
C PHE A 70 -9.55 2.39 -15.07
N PHE A 71 -9.00 1.29 -15.60
CA PHE A 71 -8.06 1.33 -16.73
C PHE A 71 -8.71 1.87 -18.02
N ALA A 72 -9.98 1.56 -18.28
CA ALA A 72 -10.70 2.12 -19.42
C ALA A 72 -10.82 3.65 -19.32
N ILE A 73 -11.16 4.19 -18.15
CA ILE A 73 -11.22 5.64 -17.93
C ILE A 73 -9.82 6.28 -18.08
N MET A 74 -8.78 5.63 -17.55
CA MET A 74 -7.39 6.05 -17.79
C MET A 74 -7.07 6.14 -19.29
N THR A 75 -7.51 5.15 -20.07
CA THR A 75 -7.29 5.11 -21.53
C THR A 75 -8.04 6.23 -22.23
N ILE A 76 -9.32 6.43 -21.87
CA ILE A 76 -10.15 7.50 -22.41
C ILE A 76 -9.57 8.88 -22.09
N SER A 77 -8.84 9.04 -20.98
CA SER A 77 -8.18 10.30 -20.63
C SER A 77 -7.13 10.78 -21.63
N LEU A 78 -6.63 9.90 -22.51
CA LEU A 78 -5.75 10.29 -23.63
C LEU A 78 -6.42 11.28 -24.60
N LEU A 79 -7.74 11.31 -24.68
CA LEU A 79 -8.46 12.20 -25.59
C LEU A 79 -8.35 13.69 -25.22
N TRP A 80 -8.10 14.00 -23.94
CA TRP A 80 -8.04 15.38 -23.44
C TRP A 80 -6.78 15.69 -22.62
N THR A 81 -5.85 14.74 -22.50
CA THR A 81 -4.63 14.89 -21.69
C THR A 81 -3.84 16.14 -22.07
N LYS A 82 -3.24 16.77 -21.05
CA LYS A 82 -2.33 17.91 -21.19
C LYS A 82 -0.89 17.49 -21.49
N ASP A 83 -0.57 16.20 -21.36
CA ASP A 83 0.72 15.63 -21.73
C ASP A 83 0.54 14.18 -22.23
N PHE A 84 0.46 14.02 -23.55
CA PHE A 84 0.20 12.74 -24.19
C PHE A 84 1.30 11.71 -23.92
N ASN A 85 2.56 12.12 -23.94
CA ASN A 85 3.69 11.22 -23.74
C ASN A 85 3.72 10.71 -22.29
N ALA A 86 3.50 11.61 -21.32
CA ALA A 86 3.38 11.23 -19.92
C ALA A 86 2.19 10.29 -19.69
N SER A 87 1.02 10.59 -20.26
CA SER A 87 -0.16 9.71 -20.13
C SER A 87 0.00 8.36 -20.79
N LEU A 88 0.67 8.27 -21.94
CA LEU A 88 0.96 7.00 -22.59
C LEU A 88 1.92 6.15 -21.75
N ALA A 89 2.97 6.75 -21.19
CA ALA A 89 3.87 6.06 -20.26
C ALA A 89 3.15 5.63 -18.97
N GLY A 90 2.27 6.49 -18.45
CA GLY A 90 1.39 6.19 -17.32
C GLY A 90 0.47 5.00 -17.60
N LEU A 91 -0.08 4.90 -18.81
CA LEU A 91 -0.92 3.76 -19.23
C LEU A 91 -0.12 2.46 -19.32
N GLN A 92 1.09 2.51 -19.87
CA GLN A 92 1.98 1.34 -19.90
C GLN A 92 2.27 0.84 -18.47
N LYS A 93 2.54 1.76 -17.54
CA LYS A 93 2.68 1.46 -16.11
C LYS A 93 1.38 0.91 -15.50
N GLY A 94 0.23 1.43 -15.93
CA GLY A 94 -1.12 1.08 -15.47
C GLY A 94 -1.70 -0.23 -16.02
N LEU A 95 -1.04 -0.90 -16.97
CA LEU A 95 -1.53 -2.14 -17.62
C LEU A 95 -1.93 -3.24 -16.63
N SER A 96 -1.31 -3.28 -15.45
CA SER A 96 -1.65 -4.25 -14.41
C SER A 96 -3.09 -4.12 -13.89
N PHE A 97 -3.73 -2.94 -13.98
CA PHE A 97 -5.16 -2.77 -13.70
C PHE A 97 -6.07 -3.50 -14.70
N LEU A 98 -5.57 -3.81 -15.90
CA LEU A 98 -6.27 -4.60 -16.91
C LEU A 98 -5.86 -6.07 -16.86
N VAL A 99 -4.55 -6.33 -16.93
CA VAL A 99 -4.01 -7.69 -17.09
C VAL A 99 -4.35 -8.58 -15.89
N ILE A 100 -4.21 -8.08 -14.67
CA ILE A 100 -4.42 -8.91 -13.47
C ILE A 100 -5.89 -9.35 -13.37
N PRO A 101 -6.92 -8.47 -13.43
CA PRO A 101 -8.30 -8.93 -13.42
C PRO A 101 -8.64 -9.89 -14.56
N LEU A 102 -8.10 -9.68 -15.77
CA LEU A 102 -8.27 -10.60 -16.90
C LEU A 102 -7.76 -12.01 -16.58
N VAL A 103 -6.60 -12.12 -15.94
CA VAL A 103 -6.10 -13.41 -15.47
C VAL A 103 -7.03 -14.04 -14.42
N PHE A 104 -7.58 -13.24 -13.50
CA PHE A 104 -8.49 -13.74 -12.48
C PHE A 104 -9.85 -14.23 -13.01
N PHE A 105 -10.31 -13.75 -14.17
CA PHE A 105 -11.43 -14.33 -14.89
C PHE A 105 -11.12 -15.72 -15.45
N ILE A 106 -9.87 -15.98 -15.83
CA ILE A 106 -9.45 -17.23 -16.50
C ILE A 106 -9.07 -18.32 -15.49
N VAL A 107 -8.41 -17.96 -14.38
CA VAL A 107 -7.91 -18.96 -13.42
C VAL A 107 -9.05 -19.68 -12.67
N PRO A 108 -8.90 -20.97 -12.32
CA PRO A 108 -9.91 -21.73 -11.56
C PRO A 108 -9.99 -21.23 -10.12
N LYS A 109 -11.16 -21.37 -9.47
CA LYS A 109 -11.35 -20.99 -8.05
C LYS A 109 -10.28 -21.65 -7.17
N PHE A 110 -9.87 -20.98 -6.10
CA PHE A 110 -8.86 -21.49 -5.17
C PHE A 110 -9.51 -22.09 -3.95
N SER A 111 -9.00 -23.24 -3.54
CA SER A 111 -9.23 -23.79 -2.21
C SER A 111 -8.65 -22.87 -1.12
N LYS A 112 -9.19 -22.97 0.10
CA LYS A 112 -8.66 -22.27 1.29
C LYS A 112 -7.19 -22.61 1.54
N GLU A 113 -6.79 -23.84 1.24
CA GLU A 113 -5.40 -24.30 1.37
C GLU A 113 -4.46 -23.59 0.40
N SER A 114 -4.86 -23.43 -0.87
CA SER A 114 -4.09 -22.70 -1.87
C SER A 114 -3.92 -21.22 -1.54
N ILE A 115 -4.97 -20.57 -1.04
CA ILE A 115 -4.89 -19.19 -0.54
C ILE A 115 -3.90 -19.10 0.62
N ASN A 116 -3.97 -20.04 1.57
CA ASN A 116 -3.04 -20.08 2.70
C ASN A 116 -1.59 -20.28 2.22
N LYS A 117 -1.36 -21.12 1.19
CA LYS A 117 -0.04 -21.27 0.55
C LYS A 117 0.47 -19.98 -0.06
N ILE A 118 -0.40 -19.18 -0.70
CA ILE A 118 -0.03 -17.86 -1.25
C ILE A 118 0.44 -16.93 -0.12
N PHE A 119 -0.37 -16.74 0.92
CA PHE A 119 -0.02 -15.84 2.02
C PHE A 119 1.20 -16.33 2.81
N ARG A 120 1.33 -17.65 3.00
CA ARG A 120 2.52 -18.26 3.62
C ARG A 120 3.77 -18.00 2.80
N GLY A 121 3.72 -18.28 1.49
CA GLY A 121 4.85 -18.04 0.58
C GLY A 121 5.27 -16.57 0.59
N TYR A 122 4.29 -15.66 0.56
CA TYR A 122 4.54 -14.23 0.65
C TYR A 122 5.15 -13.81 2.00
N GLY A 123 4.60 -14.27 3.12
CA GLY A 123 5.11 -13.96 4.46
C GLY A 123 6.56 -14.42 4.64
N PHE A 124 6.90 -15.65 4.23
CA PHE A 124 8.28 -16.13 4.28
C PHE A 124 9.21 -15.45 3.28
N ALA A 125 8.70 -14.98 2.13
CA ALA A 125 9.49 -14.15 1.23
C ALA A 125 9.89 -12.81 1.90
N MET A 126 8.98 -12.17 2.65
CA MET A 126 9.29 -10.96 3.40
C MET A 126 10.32 -11.22 4.51
N VAL A 127 10.31 -12.40 5.15
CA VAL A 127 11.38 -12.82 6.07
C VAL A 127 12.72 -12.90 5.33
N GLY A 128 12.75 -13.48 4.14
CA GLY A 128 13.95 -13.56 3.30
C GLY A 128 14.52 -12.17 2.96
N TYR A 129 13.66 -11.23 2.56
CA TYR A 129 14.07 -9.84 2.30
C TYR A 129 14.58 -9.14 3.57
N ALA A 130 13.89 -9.31 4.70
CA ALA A 130 14.32 -8.74 5.99
C ALA A 130 15.74 -9.21 6.37
N ILE A 131 15.99 -10.52 6.29
CA ILE A 131 17.31 -11.10 6.57
C ILE A 131 18.36 -10.54 5.59
N PHE A 132 18.03 -10.51 4.29
CA PHE A 132 18.94 -10.02 3.25
C PHE A 132 19.35 -8.56 3.49
N TYR A 133 18.40 -7.66 3.73
CA TYR A 133 18.70 -6.24 3.91
C TYR A 133 19.42 -5.94 5.23
N VAL A 134 19.05 -6.61 6.32
CA VAL A 134 19.77 -6.46 7.60
C VAL A 134 21.20 -7.01 7.47
N ALA A 135 21.40 -8.15 6.80
CA ALA A 135 22.74 -8.68 6.54
C ALA A 135 23.58 -7.74 5.66
N ALA A 136 22.98 -7.17 4.61
CA ALA A 136 23.63 -6.16 3.79
C ALA A 136 24.02 -4.92 4.62
N ALA A 137 23.12 -4.42 5.48
CA ALA A 137 23.40 -3.31 6.38
C ALA A 137 24.55 -3.62 7.35
N CYS A 138 24.65 -4.83 7.90
CA CYS A 138 25.81 -5.25 8.71
C CYS A 138 27.13 -5.16 7.93
N ILE A 139 27.13 -5.58 6.65
CA ILE A 139 28.32 -5.49 5.79
C ILE A 139 28.70 -4.01 5.55
N TYR A 140 27.73 -3.14 5.31
CA TYR A 140 27.97 -1.70 5.13
C TYR A 140 28.44 -1.03 6.42
N TYR A 141 27.85 -1.38 7.56
CA TYR A 141 28.27 -0.89 8.88
C TYR A 141 29.72 -1.24 9.17
N ASN A 142 30.14 -2.49 8.93
CA ASN A 142 31.53 -2.89 9.12
C ASN A 142 32.54 -2.11 8.24
N LYS A 143 32.09 -1.54 7.10
CA LYS A 143 32.92 -0.74 6.21
C LYS A 143 32.91 0.76 6.54
N THR A 144 31.78 1.27 7.01
CA THR A 144 31.53 2.71 7.16
C THR A 144 31.51 3.18 8.61
N ASN A 145 31.29 2.27 9.57
CA ASN A 145 30.92 2.54 10.96
C ASN A 145 29.71 3.47 11.12
N ASP A 146 28.88 3.58 10.07
CA ASP A 146 27.69 4.42 10.08
C ASP A 146 26.46 3.60 10.49
N ILE A 147 25.87 3.92 11.64
CA ILE A 147 24.69 3.25 12.19
C ILE A 147 23.43 3.53 11.34
N ASP A 148 23.41 4.64 10.60
CA ASP A 148 22.24 5.05 9.82
C ASP A 148 21.90 4.06 8.69
N VAL A 149 22.85 3.20 8.28
CA VAL A 149 22.64 2.13 7.29
C VAL A 149 21.56 1.12 7.68
N PHE A 150 21.23 1.03 8.97
CA PHE A 150 20.17 0.14 9.47
C PHE A 150 18.77 0.75 9.39
N PHE A 151 18.63 2.01 8.99
CA PHE A 151 17.36 2.73 9.12
C PHE A 151 16.84 3.29 7.80
N ASN A 152 15.51 3.25 7.65
CA ASN A 152 14.77 3.96 6.60
C ASN A 152 15.31 3.68 5.18
N ASN A 153 15.58 4.71 4.39
CA ASN A 153 16.03 4.60 3.00
C ASN A 153 17.48 4.14 2.85
N SER A 154 18.25 4.04 3.95
CA SER A 154 19.61 3.51 3.92
C SER A 154 19.62 1.98 4.05
N LEU A 155 18.58 1.39 4.66
CA LEU A 155 18.43 -0.05 4.82
C LEU A 155 18.01 -0.75 3.52
N VAL A 156 17.26 -0.07 2.67
CA VAL A 156 16.65 -0.65 1.46
C VAL A 156 16.92 0.20 0.22
N PRO A 157 16.85 -0.37 -1.00
CA PRO A 157 17.06 0.39 -2.22
C PRO A 157 16.08 1.56 -2.34
N LEU A 158 16.56 2.69 -2.88
CA LEU A 158 15.76 3.91 -3.12
C LEU A 158 14.46 3.67 -3.91
N ASP A 159 14.47 2.69 -4.82
CA ASP A 159 13.27 2.18 -5.49
C ASP A 159 13.21 0.65 -5.23
N PRO A 160 12.30 0.16 -4.38
CA PRO A 160 10.99 0.72 -3.99
C PRO A 160 10.99 1.88 -2.98
N GLY A 161 12.03 2.03 -2.17
CA GLY A 161 12.06 2.93 -1.02
C GLY A 161 11.40 2.32 0.24
N ALA A 162 11.67 2.95 1.40
CA ALA A 162 11.30 2.39 2.70
C ALA A 162 9.78 2.28 2.92
N ILE A 163 8.97 3.22 2.41
CA ILE A 163 7.51 3.20 2.58
C ILE A 163 6.87 1.99 1.88
N TYR A 164 7.21 1.76 0.61
CA TYR A 164 6.70 0.60 -0.13
C TYR A 164 7.16 -0.72 0.49
N MET A 165 8.44 -0.82 0.90
CA MET A 165 8.94 -2.00 1.59
C MET A 165 8.19 -2.23 2.92
N SER A 166 7.87 -1.16 3.66
CA SER A 166 7.13 -1.24 4.91
C SER A 166 5.73 -1.80 4.70
N VAL A 167 5.03 -1.34 3.65
CA VAL A 167 3.69 -1.85 3.29
C VAL A 167 3.75 -3.33 2.91
N PHE A 168 4.77 -3.74 2.14
CA PHE A 168 4.94 -5.15 1.76
C PHE A 168 5.24 -6.04 2.97
N ALA A 169 6.17 -5.60 3.84
CA ALA A 169 6.51 -6.32 5.06
C ALA A 169 5.34 -6.37 6.04
N SER A 170 4.62 -5.26 6.24
CA SER A 170 3.40 -5.15 7.06
C SER A 170 2.35 -6.19 6.64
N PHE A 171 2.10 -6.32 5.33
CA PHE A 171 1.13 -7.28 4.88
C PHE A 171 1.58 -8.74 5.09
N GLY A 172 2.88 -9.01 4.94
CA GLY A 172 3.48 -10.30 5.33
C GLY A 172 3.40 -10.57 6.84
N LEU A 173 3.54 -9.54 7.68
CA LEU A 173 3.42 -9.61 9.14
C LEU A 173 2.02 -10.08 9.54
N PHE A 174 0.97 -9.52 8.94
CA PHE A 174 -0.42 -9.87 9.27
C PHE A 174 -0.72 -11.36 9.03
N TYR A 175 -0.09 -12.00 8.04
CA TYR A 175 -0.19 -13.45 7.86
C TYR A 175 0.29 -14.22 9.09
N PHE A 176 1.43 -13.85 9.68
CA PHE A 176 1.93 -14.51 10.88
C PHE A 176 1.06 -14.17 12.09
N VAL A 177 0.61 -12.92 12.24
CA VAL A 177 -0.26 -12.48 13.34
C VAL A 177 -1.53 -13.33 13.41
N GLN A 178 -2.19 -13.58 12.27
CA GLN A 178 -3.46 -14.30 12.22
C GLN A 178 -3.39 -15.81 12.56
N LEU A 179 -2.20 -16.41 12.62
CA LEU A 179 -2.07 -17.83 12.91
C LEU A 179 -2.52 -18.12 14.35
N ASP A 180 -3.55 -18.97 14.51
CA ASP A 180 -4.08 -19.41 15.81
C ASP A 180 -2.99 -20.08 16.66
N ILE A 181 -2.26 -21.03 16.08
CA ILE A 181 -1.16 -21.76 16.72
C ILE A 181 0.10 -21.56 15.88
N LYS A 182 1.08 -20.83 16.43
CA LYS A 182 2.34 -20.52 15.78
C LYS A 182 3.43 -21.52 16.16
N LYS A 183 4.05 -22.14 15.17
CA LYS A 183 5.28 -22.95 15.34
C LYS A 183 6.46 -22.06 15.71
N ASN A 184 7.53 -22.63 16.27
CA ASN A 184 8.70 -21.85 16.69
C ASN A 184 9.32 -21.03 15.56
N TYR A 185 9.44 -21.61 14.35
CA TYR A 185 9.94 -20.86 13.19
C TYR A 185 9.00 -19.74 12.72
N GLU A 186 7.68 -19.86 12.95
CA GLU A 186 6.71 -18.81 12.63
C GLU A 186 6.76 -17.67 13.66
N LYS A 187 7.06 -17.98 14.93
CA LYS A 187 7.34 -16.97 15.96
C LYS A 187 8.63 -16.20 15.63
N ILE A 188 9.69 -16.90 15.23
CA ILE A 188 10.95 -16.28 14.80
C ILE A 188 10.71 -15.41 13.57
N ALA A 189 10.00 -15.91 12.56
CA ALA A 189 9.62 -15.16 11.36
C ALA A 189 8.84 -13.88 11.69
N LEU A 190 7.83 -13.97 12.58
CA LEU A 190 7.07 -12.82 13.06
C LEU A 190 7.99 -11.76 13.68
N SER A 191 8.90 -12.17 14.56
CA SER A 191 9.85 -11.25 15.22
C SER A 191 10.80 -10.59 14.21
N ILE A 192 11.31 -11.34 13.23
CA ILE A 192 12.20 -10.79 12.18
C ILE A 192 11.47 -9.74 11.35
N VAL A 193 10.25 -10.04 10.89
CA VAL A 193 9.47 -9.09 10.07
C VAL A 193 9.05 -7.87 10.88
N ALA A 194 8.67 -8.04 12.14
CA ALA A 194 8.33 -6.92 13.04
C ALA A 194 9.55 -6.00 13.27
N LEU A 195 10.73 -6.58 13.52
CA LEU A 195 11.97 -5.82 13.63
C LEU A 195 12.28 -5.08 12.32
N PHE A 196 12.11 -5.74 11.17
CA PHE A 196 12.35 -5.12 9.87
C PHE A 196 11.43 -3.92 9.63
N ILE A 197 10.13 -4.02 9.92
CA ILE A 197 9.19 -2.89 9.83
C ILE A 197 9.60 -1.74 10.75
N PHE A 198 10.05 -2.05 11.96
CA PHE A 198 10.55 -1.03 12.89
C PHE A 198 11.80 -0.32 12.34
N LEU A 199 12.76 -1.06 11.79
CA LEU A 199 13.97 -0.52 11.19
C LEU A 199 13.70 0.34 9.94
N LEU A 200 12.68 -0.02 9.15
CA LEU A 200 12.22 0.83 8.03
C LEU A 200 11.69 2.19 8.49
N SER A 201 11.35 2.36 9.78
CA SER A 201 11.08 3.64 10.43
C SER A 201 9.96 4.48 9.79
N SER A 202 9.06 3.84 9.05
CA SER A 202 7.89 4.51 8.47
C SER A 202 6.82 4.71 9.56
N LYS A 203 6.78 5.92 10.14
CA LYS A 203 5.85 6.27 11.23
C LYS A 203 4.39 5.91 10.90
N SER A 204 3.92 6.24 9.69
CA SER A 204 2.53 5.98 9.28
C SER A 204 2.20 4.49 9.24
N ILE A 205 3.09 3.67 8.66
CA ILE A 205 2.87 2.22 8.57
C ILE A 205 2.93 1.57 9.95
N ILE A 206 3.90 1.92 10.79
CA ILE A 206 4.00 1.39 12.16
C ILE A 206 2.72 1.69 12.95
N THR A 207 2.20 2.92 12.85
CA THR A 207 0.94 3.29 13.52
C THR A 207 -0.26 2.49 12.99
N ILE A 208 -0.38 2.34 11.67
CA ILE A 208 -1.47 1.55 11.06
C ILE A 208 -1.39 0.08 11.49
N ASP A 209 -0.20 -0.51 11.44
CA ASP A 209 0.04 -1.91 11.83
C ASP A 209 -0.35 -2.13 13.28
N PHE A 210 0.06 -1.23 14.16
CA PHE A 210 -0.27 -1.29 15.57
C PHE A 210 -1.80 -1.26 15.80
N ILE A 211 -2.51 -0.34 15.14
CA ILE A 211 -3.98 -0.25 15.22
C ILE A 211 -4.64 -1.54 14.70
N ILE A 212 -4.21 -2.05 13.54
CA ILE A 212 -4.77 -3.28 12.94
C ILE A 212 -4.52 -4.50 13.82
N ILE A 213 -3.33 -4.62 14.42
CA ILE A 213 -2.99 -5.72 15.34
C ILE A 213 -3.85 -5.64 16.60
N ILE A 214 -4.09 -4.45 17.15
CA ILE A 214 -5.03 -4.27 18.26
C ILE A 214 -6.43 -4.73 17.83
N CYS A 215 -6.94 -4.26 16.69
CA CYS A 215 -8.24 -4.67 16.17
C CYS A 215 -8.33 -6.19 15.97
N TYR A 216 -7.25 -6.83 15.50
CA TYR A 216 -7.17 -8.29 15.40
C TYR A 216 -7.40 -8.96 16.76
N TYR A 217 -6.65 -8.55 17.79
CA TYR A 217 -6.77 -9.17 19.10
C TYR A 217 -8.14 -8.92 19.75
N ILE A 218 -8.78 -7.79 19.50
CA ILE A 218 -10.13 -7.51 19.98
C ILE A 218 -11.16 -8.41 19.28
N TYR A 219 -11.20 -8.38 17.95
CA TYR A 219 -12.35 -8.88 17.19
C TYR A 219 -12.16 -10.30 16.63
N PHE A 220 -10.93 -10.71 16.36
CA PHE A 220 -10.63 -11.97 15.66
C PHE A 220 -9.96 -13.02 16.55
N SER A 221 -9.19 -12.60 17.56
CA SER A 221 -8.55 -13.57 18.44
C SER A 221 -9.55 -14.29 19.34
N LYS A 222 -9.32 -15.60 19.55
CA LYS A 222 -10.09 -16.47 20.45
C LYS A 222 -9.68 -16.30 21.92
N ILE A 223 -9.46 -15.06 22.35
CA ILE A 223 -9.08 -14.71 23.72
C ILE A 223 -10.35 -14.42 24.55
N PRO A 224 -10.41 -14.77 25.85
CA PRO A 224 -11.53 -14.39 26.73
C PRO A 224 -11.76 -12.88 26.76
N TYR A 225 -13.02 -12.45 26.83
CA TYR A 225 -13.40 -11.03 26.80
C TYR A 225 -12.70 -10.19 27.88
N GLY A 226 -12.57 -10.71 29.10
CA GLY A 226 -11.89 -10.01 30.19
C GLY A 226 -10.41 -9.72 29.89
N THR A 227 -9.70 -10.67 29.29
CA THR A 227 -8.31 -10.48 28.88
C THR A 227 -8.20 -9.47 27.75
N LYS A 228 -9.13 -9.46 26.79
CA LYS A 228 -9.17 -8.45 25.70
C LYS A 228 -9.28 -7.03 26.24
N VAL A 229 -10.23 -6.79 27.14
CA VAL A 229 -10.44 -5.46 27.76
C VAL A 229 -9.24 -5.07 28.61
N SER A 230 -8.67 -5.99 29.39
CA SER A 230 -7.48 -5.73 30.20
C SER A 230 -6.25 -5.40 29.34
N THR A 231 -5.98 -6.16 28.28
CA THR A 231 -4.85 -5.87 27.37
C THR A 231 -5.01 -4.50 26.71
N LEU A 232 -6.22 -4.16 26.27
CA LEU A 232 -6.51 -2.85 25.70
C LEU A 232 -6.26 -1.71 26.69
N LEU A 233 -6.84 -1.79 27.88
CA LEU A 233 -6.67 -0.78 28.92
C LEU A 233 -5.19 -0.61 29.27
N THR A 234 -4.46 -1.71 29.45
CA THR A 234 -3.02 -1.68 29.76
C THR A 234 -2.21 -1.02 28.64
N VAL A 235 -2.47 -1.37 27.38
CA VAL A 235 -1.75 -0.79 26.23
C VAL A 235 -2.07 0.71 26.08
N SER A 236 -3.34 1.10 26.19
CA SER A 236 -3.76 2.50 26.11
C SER A 236 -3.21 3.33 27.27
N LEU A 237 -3.24 2.81 28.50
CA LEU A 237 -2.64 3.47 29.67
C LEU A 237 -1.12 3.58 29.52
N PHE A 238 -0.44 2.53 29.05
CA PHE A 238 0.99 2.57 28.80
C PHE A 238 1.35 3.66 27.78
N LEU A 239 0.64 3.74 26.64
CA LEU A 239 0.86 4.78 25.64
C LEU A 239 0.57 6.18 26.19
N PHE A 240 -0.53 6.37 26.90
CA PHE A 240 -0.88 7.65 27.52
C PHE A 240 0.19 8.10 28.52
N PHE A 241 0.57 7.22 29.46
CA PHE A 241 1.60 7.52 30.45
C PHE A 241 2.99 7.68 29.83
N SER A 242 3.30 7.01 28.71
CA SER A 242 4.58 7.18 28.03
C SER A 242 4.82 8.63 27.57
N ILE A 243 3.77 9.36 27.22
CA ILE A 243 3.87 10.78 26.83
C ILE A 243 4.28 11.66 28.01
N PHE A 244 3.85 11.33 29.23
CA PHE A 244 4.18 12.11 30.43
C PHE A 244 5.52 11.72 31.05
N TYR A 245 5.80 10.41 31.11
CA TYR A 245 6.91 9.85 31.88
C TYR A 245 8.16 9.54 31.04
N VAL A 246 8.04 9.32 29.72
CA VAL A 246 9.18 9.05 28.85
C VAL A 246 9.60 10.32 28.12
N ARG A 247 10.71 10.91 28.57
CA ARG A 247 11.23 12.19 28.04
C ARG A 247 11.37 12.19 26.52
N ASP A 248 11.86 11.12 25.92
CA ASP A 248 12.07 11.05 24.46
C ASP A 248 10.74 10.97 23.68
N VAL A 249 9.75 10.24 24.20
CA VAL A 249 8.41 10.18 23.59
C VAL A 249 7.76 11.55 23.67
N ARG A 250 7.82 12.18 24.85
CA ARG A 250 7.33 13.54 25.08
C ARG A 250 7.96 14.54 24.12
N ASN A 251 9.28 14.55 24.03
CA ASN A 251 10.03 15.47 23.18
C ASN A 251 9.72 15.23 21.69
N ARG A 252 9.62 13.97 21.24
CA ARG A 252 9.21 13.66 19.86
C ARG A 252 7.79 14.14 19.55
N PHE A 253 6.87 13.95 20.48
CA PHE A 253 5.49 14.42 20.33
C PHE A 253 5.42 15.95 20.24
N PHE A 254 6.09 16.66 21.16
CA PHE A 254 6.12 18.13 21.14
C PHE A 254 6.87 18.68 19.92
N ASN A 255 7.97 18.05 19.48
CA ASN A 255 8.66 18.45 18.25
C ASN A 255 7.75 18.33 17.01
N GLU A 256 6.96 17.25 16.90
CA GLU A 256 6.02 17.08 15.79
C GLU A 256 4.87 18.11 15.89
N TYR A 257 4.39 18.40 17.10
CA TYR A 257 3.40 19.45 17.33
C TYR A 257 3.93 20.83 16.95
N GLU A 258 5.11 21.21 17.43
CA GLU A 258 5.73 22.49 17.13
C GLU A 258 6.03 22.63 15.64
N THR A 259 6.61 21.62 15.00
CA THR A 259 6.88 21.67 13.56
C THR A 259 5.61 21.78 12.72
N ALA A 260 4.49 21.22 13.15
CA ALA A 260 3.23 21.31 12.41
C ALA A 260 2.46 22.62 12.64
N PHE A 261 2.52 23.19 13.84
CA PHE A 261 1.59 24.24 14.29
C PHE A 261 2.24 25.55 14.76
N VAL A 262 3.54 25.57 15.06
CA VAL A 262 4.24 26.74 15.62
C VAL A 262 5.32 27.21 14.65
N ASP A 263 5.28 28.49 14.29
CA ASP A 263 6.30 29.10 13.42
C ASP A 263 7.63 29.15 14.18
N ASN A 264 8.56 28.25 13.84
CA ASN A 264 9.85 28.11 14.52
C ASN A 264 11.00 28.16 13.51
N ILE A 265 12.05 28.91 13.85
CA ILE A 265 13.36 28.86 13.15
C ILE A 265 14.16 27.73 13.80
N PHE A 266 14.33 26.62 13.10
CA PHE A 266 15.12 25.50 13.60
C PHE A 266 16.57 25.62 13.13
N HIS A 267 17.50 25.29 14.04
CA HIS A 267 18.91 25.11 13.71
C HIS A 267 19.10 23.69 13.19
N PHE A 268 19.02 23.50 11.87
CA PHE A 268 19.39 22.23 11.27
C PHE A 268 20.91 22.09 11.35
N LYS A 269 21.40 21.11 12.12
CA LYS A 269 22.82 20.74 12.17
C LYS A 269 23.03 19.62 11.14
N SER A 270 23.41 19.99 9.93
CA SER A 270 23.99 19.05 8.96
C SER A 270 25.41 19.54 8.66
N ASN A 271 26.39 18.62 8.74
CA ASN A 271 27.81 18.78 8.45
C ASN A 271 28.28 20.24 8.23
N ASN A 272 28.71 20.88 9.33
CA ASN A 272 29.43 22.16 9.38
C ASN A 272 28.77 23.42 8.77
N PHE A 273 27.49 23.41 8.39
CA PHE A 273 26.75 24.64 8.06
C PHE A 273 25.41 24.74 8.82
N VAL A 274 25.32 25.69 9.73
CA VAL A 274 24.06 26.05 10.40
C VAL A 274 23.30 27.01 9.48
N ASN A 275 22.55 26.48 8.53
CA ASN A 275 21.55 27.29 7.84
C ASN A 275 20.29 27.37 8.73
N LYS A 276 19.91 28.60 9.11
CA LYS A 276 18.62 28.86 9.74
C LYS A 276 17.54 28.46 8.74
N THR A 277 16.84 27.36 9.04
CA THR A 277 15.71 26.89 8.23
C THR A 277 14.43 27.26 8.95
N HIS A 278 13.51 27.86 8.22
CA HIS A 278 12.21 28.26 8.75
C HIS A 278 11.23 27.12 8.46
N ASN A 279 10.61 26.56 9.51
CA ASN A 279 9.65 25.48 9.35
C ASN A 279 8.30 26.04 8.94
N VAL A 280 7.81 25.63 7.77
CA VAL A 280 6.51 26.04 7.27
C VAL A 280 5.41 25.35 8.06
N THR A 281 4.55 26.14 8.71
CA THR A 281 3.39 25.60 9.42
C THR A 281 2.25 25.21 8.45
N ILE A 282 1.29 24.43 8.94
CA ILE A 282 0.09 24.05 8.15
C ILE A 282 -0.66 25.29 7.65
N LYS A 283 -0.74 26.35 8.47
CA LYS A 283 -1.43 27.60 8.11
C LYS A 283 -0.70 28.35 6.99
N GLU A 284 0.62 28.42 7.06
CA GLU A 284 1.43 29.04 6.01
C GLU A 284 1.39 28.24 4.71
N ALA A 285 1.51 26.91 4.79
CA ALA A 285 1.39 26.01 3.65
C ALA A 285 0.08 26.26 2.87
N TRP A 286 -1.02 26.53 3.58
CA TRP A 286 -2.32 26.81 2.98
C TRP A 286 -2.48 28.23 2.44
N ASN A 287 -1.94 29.26 3.10
CA ASN A 287 -2.29 30.66 2.80
C ASN A 287 -1.16 31.50 2.18
N LYS A 288 0.10 31.15 2.43
CA LYS A 288 1.24 31.99 2.06
C LYS A 288 1.45 31.99 0.54
N ASN A 289 1.53 33.17 -0.07
CA ASN A 289 1.61 33.28 -1.54
C ASN A 289 3.01 32.95 -2.09
N LYS A 290 4.07 33.27 -1.34
CA LYS A 290 5.46 33.02 -1.72
C LYS A 290 6.26 32.55 -0.50
N PHE A 291 7.13 31.58 -0.73
CA PHE A 291 8.03 31.00 0.26
C PHE A 291 9.46 31.54 0.08
N SER A 292 10.29 31.34 1.09
CA SER A 292 11.72 31.57 1.05
C SER A 292 12.45 30.31 0.57
N LYS A 293 13.65 30.47 0.01
CA LYS A 293 14.50 29.34 -0.40
C LYS A 293 14.99 28.50 0.78
N ASN A 294 14.97 29.06 1.99
CA ASN A 294 15.35 28.38 3.24
C ASN A 294 14.14 27.80 4.00
N ASP A 295 12.94 27.84 3.40
CA ASP A 295 11.73 27.25 4.01
C ASP A 295 11.79 25.72 3.91
N PHE A 296 11.65 25.07 5.06
CA PHE A 296 11.54 23.62 5.19
C PHE A 296 10.08 23.23 5.37
N PHE A 297 9.60 22.24 4.62
CA PHE A 297 8.24 21.72 4.77
C PHE A 297 8.26 20.40 5.54
N PRO A 298 7.78 20.38 6.80
CA PRO A 298 7.45 19.15 7.49
C PRO A 298 6.45 18.31 6.66
N GLY A 299 6.50 16.98 6.81
CA GLY A 299 5.70 16.09 5.97
C GLY A 299 4.20 16.37 5.97
N THR A 300 3.63 16.81 7.10
CA THR A 300 2.21 17.20 7.18
C THR A 300 1.94 18.52 6.44
N ALA A 301 2.77 19.54 6.65
CA ALA A 301 2.64 20.82 5.95
C ALA A 301 2.82 20.66 4.43
N LEU A 302 3.75 19.80 3.99
CA LEU A 302 3.97 19.47 2.58
C LEU A 302 2.71 18.89 1.93
N ARG A 303 2.03 17.94 2.58
CA ARG A 303 0.78 17.34 2.06
C ARG A 303 -0.36 18.36 1.98
N ILE A 304 -0.45 19.27 2.95
CA ILE A 304 -1.42 20.37 2.93
C ILE A 304 -1.13 21.33 1.78
N TYR A 305 0.14 21.71 1.59
CA TYR A 305 0.58 22.50 0.44
C TYR A 305 0.24 21.82 -0.90
N GLN A 306 0.51 20.52 -1.03
CA GLN A 306 0.16 19.76 -2.23
C GLN A 306 -1.35 19.72 -2.50
N SER A 307 -2.16 19.63 -1.44
CA SER A 307 -3.62 19.71 -1.55
C SER A 307 -4.08 21.07 -2.05
N ARG A 308 -3.49 22.16 -1.54
CA ARG A 308 -3.71 23.51 -2.04
C ARG A 308 -3.30 23.64 -3.52
N VAL A 309 -2.11 23.16 -3.88
CA VAL A 309 -1.61 23.20 -5.26
C VAL A 309 -2.57 22.48 -6.21
N TYR A 310 -3.14 21.34 -5.81
CA TYR A 310 -4.20 20.69 -6.59
C TYR A 310 -5.41 21.60 -6.81
N ILE A 311 -5.93 22.24 -5.76
CA ILE A 311 -7.10 23.14 -5.86
C ILE A 311 -6.82 24.29 -6.85
N GLU A 312 -5.65 24.91 -6.74
CA GLU A 312 -5.26 25.99 -7.65
C GLU A 312 -5.14 25.51 -9.10
N ILE A 313 -4.50 24.36 -9.34
CA ILE A 313 -4.39 23.77 -10.68
C ILE A 313 -5.78 23.43 -11.23
N SER A 314 -6.64 22.82 -10.43
CA SER A 314 -7.98 22.41 -10.85
C SER A 314 -8.85 23.62 -11.21
N ASN A 315 -8.75 24.71 -10.46
CA ASN A 315 -9.44 25.96 -10.76
C ASN A 315 -8.90 26.65 -12.02
N GLU A 316 -7.57 26.73 -12.18
CA GLU A 316 -6.95 27.36 -13.37
C GLU A 316 -7.24 26.59 -14.66
N THR A 317 -7.25 25.26 -14.60
CA THR A 317 -7.40 24.40 -15.78
C THR A 317 -8.84 23.93 -16.01
N LYS A 318 -9.75 24.21 -15.06
CA LYS A 318 -11.13 23.68 -15.02
C LYS A 318 -11.20 22.15 -15.16
N SER A 319 -10.21 21.45 -14.61
CA SER A 319 -10.00 20.01 -14.81
C SER A 319 -10.67 19.10 -13.79
N PHE A 320 -11.51 19.62 -12.88
CA PHE A 320 -12.11 18.82 -11.81
C PHE A 320 -12.83 17.54 -12.29
N LEU A 321 -13.62 17.64 -13.37
CA LEU A 321 -14.39 16.50 -13.88
C LEU A 321 -13.55 15.46 -14.62
N THR A 322 -12.67 15.92 -15.51
CA THR A 322 -11.93 15.06 -16.45
C THR A 322 -10.49 14.77 -16.04
N GLY A 323 -9.94 15.55 -15.11
CA GLY A 323 -8.52 15.57 -14.79
C GLY A 323 -7.67 16.17 -15.91
N LEU A 324 -6.36 16.18 -15.68
CA LEU A 324 -5.34 16.65 -16.62
C LEU A 324 -4.89 15.58 -17.61
N GLY A 325 -5.26 14.32 -17.40
CA GLY A 325 -4.67 13.13 -18.05
C GLY A 325 -3.77 12.35 -17.08
N LEU A 326 -3.71 11.03 -17.24
CA LEU A 326 -2.86 10.13 -16.42
C LEU A 326 -1.41 10.61 -16.41
N ASP A 327 -0.74 10.64 -15.25
CA ASP A 327 0.65 11.12 -15.08
C ASP A 327 0.95 12.56 -15.61
N ALA A 328 -0.06 13.32 -16.05
CA ALA A 328 0.13 14.63 -16.71
C ALA A 328 0.23 15.83 -15.73
N SER A 329 0.22 15.58 -14.41
CA SER A 329 0.20 16.65 -13.41
C SER A 329 1.57 17.27 -13.10
N GLN A 330 2.68 16.55 -13.36
CA GLN A 330 4.01 16.94 -12.84
C GLN A 330 4.46 18.33 -13.31
N LYS A 331 4.24 18.65 -14.60
CA LYS A 331 4.58 19.96 -15.15
C LYS A 331 3.84 21.09 -14.44
N PHE A 332 2.58 20.89 -14.09
CA PHE A 332 1.76 21.86 -13.38
C PHE A 332 2.22 22.05 -11.93
N ILE A 333 2.56 20.95 -11.25
CA ILE A 333 3.14 20.99 -9.89
C ILE A 333 4.45 21.79 -9.90
N LYS A 334 5.37 21.49 -10.83
CA LYS A 334 6.65 22.21 -10.96
C LYS A 334 6.43 23.70 -11.21
N ASN A 335 5.53 24.07 -12.12
CA ASN A 335 5.21 25.47 -12.40
C ASN A 335 4.64 26.19 -11.17
N LYS A 336 3.81 25.52 -10.36
CA LYS A 336 3.27 26.08 -9.11
C LYS A 336 4.35 26.26 -8.04
N ALA A 337 5.23 25.28 -7.86
CA ALA A 337 6.37 25.41 -6.96
C ALA A 337 7.25 26.63 -7.33
N LEU A 338 7.53 26.83 -8.62
CA LEU A 338 8.27 27.99 -9.12
C LEU A 338 7.54 29.32 -8.87
N ARG A 339 6.23 29.39 -9.16
CA ARG A 339 5.41 30.61 -8.90
C ARG A 339 5.37 30.97 -7.42
N HIS A 340 5.36 29.97 -6.54
CA HIS A 340 5.40 30.13 -5.08
C HIS A 340 6.83 30.33 -4.53
N ASN A 341 7.84 30.48 -5.39
CA ASN A 341 9.25 30.70 -5.03
C ASN A 341 9.91 29.56 -4.23
N LEU A 342 9.45 28.32 -4.41
CA LEU A 342 10.07 27.15 -3.78
C LEU A 342 11.35 26.71 -4.47
N ASN A 343 12.14 25.87 -3.79
CA ASN A 343 13.25 25.14 -4.39
C ASN A 343 12.73 24.13 -5.42
N GLU A 344 13.56 23.82 -6.42
CA GLU A 344 13.17 22.91 -7.51
C GLU A 344 12.81 21.50 -7.01
N GLU A 345 13.43 21.05 -5.91
CA GLU A 345 13.15 19.77 -5.26
C GLU A 345 11.66 19.60 -4.93
N TYR A 346 11.01 20.64 -4.39
CA TYR A 346 9.59 20.58 -4.05
C TYR A 346 8.69 20.42 -5.28
N GLY A 347 9.14 20.91 -6.44
CA GLY A 347 8.47 20.72 -7.73
C GLY A 347 8.65 19.32 -8.33
N GLY A 348 9.53 18.49 -7.75
CA GLY A 348 9.76 17.10 -8.13
C GLY A 348 8.84 16.09 -7.44
N TYR A 349 8.14 16.49 -6.37
CA TYR A 349 7.17 15.62 -5.70
C TYR A 349 5.88 15.48 -6.49
N ASN A 350 5.18 14.36 -6.26
CA ASN A 350 3.78 14.18 -6.65
C ASN A 350 2.85 14.73 -5.54
N PHE A 351 1.55 14.44 -5.58
CA PHE A 351 0.62 14.97 -4.56
C PHE A 351 0.70 14.29 -3.18
N HIS A 352 1.55 13.26 -3.00
CA HIS A 352 1.65 12.38 -1.82
C HIS A 352 0.30 11.97 -1.22
N ASN A 353 -0.69 11.80 -2.08
CA ASN A 353 -2.04 11.45 -1.70
C ASN A 353 -2.72 10.87 -2.94
N GLN A 354 -2.98 9.57 -2.92
CA GLN A 354 -3.53 8.86 -4.07
C GLN A 354 -4.92 9.38 -4.47
N TYR A 355 -5.72 9.89 -3.53
CA TYR A 355 -7.03 10.47 -3.82
C TYR A 355 -6.90 11.74 -4.64
N ILE A 356 -6.03 12.65 -4.20
CA ILE A 356 -5.74 13.91 -4.89
C ILE A 356 -5.05 13.64 -6.21
N GLN A 357 -4.10 12.71 -6.25
CA GLN A 357 -3.43 12.29 -7.48
C GLN A 357 -4.45 11.81 -8.53
N THR A 358 -5.38 10.94 -8.12
CA THR A 358 -6.41 10.41 -9.02
C THR A 358 -7.37 11.51 -9.49
N LEU A 359 -7.78 12.42 -8.60
CA LEU A 359 -8.61 13.57 -8.98
C LEU A 359 -7.89 14.52 -9.94
N ALA A 360 -6.61 14.80 -9.72
CA ALA A 360 -5.83 15.70 -10.56
C ALA A 360 -5.62 15.12 -11.96
N GLU A 361 -5.40 13.82 -12.08
CA GLU A 361 -5.05 13.17 -13.34
C GLU A 361 -6.25 12.62 -14.10
N ILE A 362 -7.17 11.93 -13.42
CA ILE A 362 -8.29 11.21 -14.03
C ILE A 362 -9.65 11.88 -13.71
N GLY A 363 -9.65 12.90 -12.86
CA GLY A 363 -10.86 13.66 -12.53
C GLY A 363 -11.82 12.93 -11.60
N LEU A 364 -13.02 13.51 -11.46
CA LEU A 364 -14.08 12.99 -10.61
C LEU A 364 -14.46 11.54 -10.95
N PHE A 365 -14.51 11.19 -12.24
CA PHE A 365 -14.88 9.84 -12.67
C PHE A 365 -13.87 8.78 -12.19
N GLY A 366 -12.57 9.04 -12.35
CA GLY A 366 -11.53 8.15 -11.83
C GLY A 366 -11.58 8.04 -10.31
N PHE A 367 -11.77 9.16 -9.62
CA PHE A 367 -11.89 9.20 -8.17
C PHE A 367 -13.08 8.37 -7.66
N VAL A 368 -14.25 8.48 -8.27
CA VAL A 368 -15.42 7.68 -7.89
C VAL A 368 -15.12 6.19 -8.04
N ILE A 369 -14.49 5.76 -9.14
CA ILE A 369 -14.11 4.34 -9.31
C ILE A 369 -13.08 3.88 -8.27
N LEU A 370 -12.11 4.73 -7.91
CA LEU A 370 -11.19 4.45 -6.81
C LEU A 370 -11.92 4.22 -5.48
N ILE A 371 -12.87 5.09 -5.13
CA ILE A 371 -13.69 4.94 -3.92
C ILE A 371 -14.53 3.67 -3.96
N VAL A 372 -15.10 3.34 -5.13
CA VAL A 372 -15.84 2.07 -5.31
C VAL A 372 -14.93 0.87 -5.09
N MET A 373 -13.70 0.85 -5.61
CA MET A 373 -12.74 -0.24 -5.35
C MET A 373 -12.46 -0.39 -3.86
N LEU A 374 -12.15 0.72 -3.15
CA LEU A 374 -11.86 0.68 -1.72
C LEU A 374 -13.07 0.23 -0.89
N PHE A 375 -14.26 0.76 -1.21
CA PHE A 375 -15.51 0.41 -0.54
C PHE A 375 -15.88 -1.06 -0.73
N LEU A 376 -15.84 -1.56 -1.98
CA LEU A 376 -16.14 -2.97 -2.26
C LEU A 376 -15.16 -3.89 -1.53
N ASN A 377 -13.88 -3.53 -1.52
CA ASN A 377 -12.85 -4.30 -0.84
C ASN A 377 -13.12 -4.38 0.67
N LEU A 378 -13.35 -3.25 1.32
CA LEU A 378 -13.65 -3.20 2.76
C LEU A 378 -14.98 -3.91 3.10
N LYS A 379 -16.04 -3.60 2.37
CA LYS A 379 -17.37 -4.22 2.55
C LYS A 379 -17.30 -5.73 2.46
N ASN A 380 -16.61 -6.26 1.46
CA ASN A 380 -16.47 -7.69 1.27
C ASN A 380 -15.62 -8.34 2.37
N GLY A 381 -14.54 -7.69 2.82
CA GLY A 381 -13.74 -8.17 3.95
C GLY A 381 -14.55 -8.26 5.25
N ILE A 382 -15.28 -7.19 5.59
CA ILE A 382 -16.16 -7.16 6.78
C ILE A 382 -17.24 -8.23 6.69
N LYS A 383 -17.91 -8.37 5.53
CA LYS A 383 -18.97 -9.36 5.33
C LYS A 383 -18.46 -10.80 5.47
N LYS A 384 -17.22 -11.07 5.03
CA LYS A 384 -16.57 -12.38 5.15
C LYS A 384 -15.98 -12.65 6.52
N LYS A 385 -15.84 -11.61 7.36
CA LYS A 385 -15.06 -11.65 8.61
C LYS A 385 -13.65 -12.22 8.34
N ASP A 386 -13.03 -11.77 7.25
CA ASP A 386 -11.67 -12.16 6.89
C ASP A 386 -10.70 -11.07 7.36
N PHE A 387 -9.88 -11.39 8.35
CA PHE A 387 -8.94 -10.44 8.93
C PHE A 387 -7.93 -9.91 7.90
N LEU A 388 -7.31 -10.77 7.08
CA LEU A 388 -6.32 -10.30 6.10
C LEU A 388 -6.95 -9.41 5.05
N HIS A 389 -8.19 -9.71 4.64
CA HIS A 389 -8.93 -8.87 3.70
C HIS A 389 -9.20 -7.49 4.31
N ILE A 390 -9.68 -7.43 5.56
CA ILE A 390 -9.96 -6.18 6.26
C ILE A 390 -8.66 -5.39 6.50
N ALA A 391 -7.60 -6.07 6.96
CA ALA A 391 -6.29 -5.46 7.16
C ALA A 391 -5.78 -4.82 5.86
N PHE A 392 -5.80 -5.57 4.74
CA PHE A 392 -5.44 -5.04 3.44
C PHE A 392 -6.28 -3.81 3.05
N ALA A 393 -7.61 -3.89 3.20
CA ALA A 393 -8.50 -2.80 2.83
C ALA A 393 -8.24 -1.52 3.65
N ILE A 394 -8.11 -1.64 4.97
CA ILE A 394 -7.83 -0.51 5.86
C ILE A 394 -6.43 0.06 5.58
N SER A 395 -5.41 -0.79 5.44
CA SER A 395 -4.05 -0.35 5.10
C SER A 395 -4.04 0.47 3.82
N MET A 396 -4.75 0.06 2.75
CA MET A 396 -4.82 0.82 1.51
C MET A 396 -5.56 2.16 1.68
N ILE A 397 -6.68 2.19 2.40
CA ILE A 397 -7.44 3.42 2.65
C ILE A 397 -6.57 4.47 3.36
N VAL A 398 -5.84 4.07 4.41
CA VAL A 398 -5.02 5.00 5.20
C VAL A 398 -3.73 5.35 4.46
N LEU A 399 -3.05 4.38 3.83
CA LEU A 399 -1.83 4.64 3.06
C LEU A 399 -2.05 5.69 1.96
N PHE A 400 -3.18 5.61 1.25
CA PHE A 400 -3.53 6.52 0.16
C PHE A 400 -3.70 7.98 0.60
N LEU A 401 -3.88 8.26 1.90
CA LEU A 401 -3.87 9.63 2.43
C LEU A 401 -2.48 10.26 2.45
N SER A 402 -1.43 9.42 2.44
CA SER A 402 -0.05 9.83 2.70
C SER A 402 0.93 9.52 1.58
N GLU A 403 0.52 8.70 0.60
CA GLU A 403 1.34 8.27 -0.53
C GLU A 403 0.52 8.14 -1.81
N SER A 404 1.10 8.56 -2.94
CA SER A 404 0.51 8.37 -4.28
C SER A 404 0.88 6.99 -4.81
N PHE A 405 0.33 5.96 -4.16
CA PHE A 405 0.79 4.58 -4.29
C PHE A 405 0.78 4.04 -5.74
N PHE A 406 -0.17 4.48 -6.58
CA PHE A 406 -0.29 4.07 -7.98
C PHE A 406 0.64 4.81 -8.94
N CYS A 407 1.39 5.81 -8.48
CA CYS A 407 2.44 6.41 -9.30
C CYS A 407 3.59 5.42 -9.60
N ARG A 408 3.67 4.29 -8.89
CA ARG A 408 4.66 3.23 -9.10
C ARG A 408 3.98 1.92 -9.54
N GLN A 409 4.57 1.23 -10.53
CA GLN A 409 4.07 -0.05 -11.05
C GLN A 409 3.87 -1.10 -9.94
N ARG A 410 4.86 -1.24 -9.04
CA ARG A 410 4.79 -2.18 -7.90
C ARG A 410 3.57 -1.93 -6.99
N GLY A 411 3.16 -0.67 -6.84
CA GLY A 411 1.98 -0.30 -6.05
C GLY A 411 0.69 -0.72 -6.75
N ILE A 412 0.60 -0.49 -8.07
CA ILE A 412 -0.52 -0.95 -8.90
C ILE A 412 -0.66 -2.47 -8.84
N VAL A 413 0.45 -3.21 -9.02
CA VAL A 413 0.46 -4.67 -9.00
C VAL A 413 0.06 -5.20 -7.62
N PHE A 414 0.68 -4.68 -6.54
CA PHE A 414 0.34 -5.07 -5.18
C PHE A 414 -1.15 -4.89 -4.88
N PHE A 415 -1.68 -3.69 -5.17
CA PHE A 415 -3.09 -3.39 -4.91
C PHE A 415 -4.01 -4.27 -5.73
N THR A 416 -3.81 -4.34 -7.06
CA THR A 416 -4.73 -5.04 -7.96
C THR A 416 -4.72 -6.54 -7.73
N LEU A 417 -3.54 -7.12 -7.45
CA LEU A 417 -3.39 -8.55 -7.16
C LEU A 417 -4.15 -8.95 -5.90
N PHE A 418 -3.91 -8.25 -4.79
CA PHE A 418 -4.63 -8.54 -3.54
C PHE A 418 -6.11 -8.19 -3.63
N TYR A 419 -6.49 -7.10 -4.30
CA TYR A 419 -7.88 -6.77 -4.56
C TYR A 419 -8.60 -7.90 -5.29
N CYS A 420 -8.02 -8.45 -6.37
CA CYS A 420 -8.61 -9.58 -7.09
C CYS A 420 -8.61 -10.87 -6.26
N LEU A 421 -7.52 -11.16 -5.56
CA LEU A 421 -7.41 -12.35 -4.70
C LEU A 421 -8.48 -12.36 -3.60
N PHE A 422 -8.68 -11.23 -2.92
CA PHE A 422 -9.63 -11.13 -1.83
C PHE A 422 -11.09 -11.03 -2.28
N ASN A 423 -11.36 -10.35 -3.39
CA ASN A 423 -12.73 -10.21 -3.89
C ASN A 423 -13.23 -11.46 -4.64
N ARG A 424 -12.41 -12.51 -4.72
CA ARG A 424 -12.69 -13.78 -5.38
C ARG A 424 -13.82 -14.63 -4.78
N PHE A 425 -14.29 -14.35 -3.57
CA PHE A 425 -15.33 -15.15 -2.92
C PHE A 425 -16.64 -14.38 -2.82
N THR A 426 -17.73 -14.93 -3.35
CA THR A 426 -19.08 -14.48 -3.05
C THR A 426 -19.54 -15.12 -1.74
N TYR A 427 -20.17 -14.31 -0.88
CA TYR A 427 -20.66 -14.73 0.44
C TYR A 427 -21.57 -15.97 0.42
N SER A 428 -22.28 -16.22 -0.68
CA SER A 428 -23.14 -17.40 -0.85
C SER A 428 -22.36 -18.72 -0.87
N GLU A 429 -21.13 -18.73 -1.38
CA GLU A 429 -20.30 -19.94 -1.51
C GLU A 429 -19.62 -20.32 -0.19
N GLN A 430 -19.44 -19.36 0.72
CA GLN A 430 -18.81 -19.60 2.01
C GLN A 430 -19.74 -20.34 2.98
N LYS A 431 -21.06 -20.08 2.89
CA LYS A 431 -22.08 -20.75 3.72
C LYS A 431 -22.24 -22.23 3.35
N SER A 432 -22.10 -22.59 2.08
CA SER A 432 -22.10 -23.99 1.63
C SER A 432 -20.83 -24.76 2.04
N ILE A 433 -19.69 -24.07 2.14
CA ILE A 433 -18.41 -24.69 2.56
C ILE A 433 -18.32 -24.85 4.09
N THR A 434 -19.00 -24.02 4.88
CA THR A 434 -19.07 -24.22 6.34
C THR A 434 -20.15 -25.21 6.79
N LEU A 435 -21.05 -25.61 5.88
CA LEU A 435 -22.11 -26.60 6.14
C LEU A 435 -21.79 -27.99 5.55
N SER A 436 -20.68 -28.13 4.83
CA SER A 436 -20.11 -29.40 4.33
C SER A 436 -18.84 -29.73 5.09
#